data_AF-A0A9E2RVJ4-F1
#
_entry.id   AF-A0A9E2RVJ4-F1
#
_cell.length_a   1.000
_cell.length_b   1.000
_cell.length_c   1.000
_cell.angle_alpha   90.00
_cell.angle_beta   90.00
_cell.angle_gamma   90.00
#
_symmetry.space_group_name_H-M   'P 1'
#
loop_
_entity.id
_entity.type
_entity.pdbx_description
1 polymer ?
#
loop_
_entity_poly.entity_id
_entity_poly.type
_entity_poly.pdbx_seq_one_letter_code
_entity_poly.pdbx_strand_id
1 'polypeptide(L)'
;MRAISIQLHAARERQVSVVLYLNADWQSTEGGELCLYRGPTPAHVCIAIKPRGGTRVLFASADTPHAVQLATRARLSPSGRLCRRA
;
A
#
# COMPACT_ATOMS: atom_id res chain seq x y z
N MET A 1 7.61 -3.69 16.32
CA MET A 1 6.58 -3.74 15.26
C MET A 1 7.30 -3.67 13.92
N ARG A 2 7.35 -4.76 13.14
CA ARG A 2 8.08 -4.80 11.86
C ARG A 2 7.06 -4.70 10.72
N ALA A 3 6.97 -3.55 10.08
CA ALA A 3 6.16 -3.37 8.88
C ALA A 3 6.95 -3.82 7.64
N ILE A 4 6.27 -4.36 6.63
CA ILE A 4 6.91 -4.84 5.41
C ILE A 4 6.73 -3.78 4.33
N SER A 5 7.84 -3.31 3.76
CA SER A 5 7.83 -2.40 2.61
C SER A 5 7.88 -3.21 1.32
N ILE A 6 6.86 -3.06 0.47
CA ILE A 6 6.82 -3.69 -0.86
C ILE A 6 7.40 -2.69 -1.86
N GLN A 7 8.71 -2.74 -2.08
CA GLN A 7 9.38 -1.95 -3.12
C GLN A 7 9.66 -2.82 -4.35
N LEU A 8 8.76 -2.74 -5.34
CA LEU A 8 8.99 -3.27 -6.68
C LEU A 8 9.89 -2.31 -7.44
N HIS A 9 11.10 -2.70 -7.81
CA HIS A 9 12.06 -1.78 -8.43
C HIS A 9 11.86 -1.72 -9.96
N ALA A 10 11.53 -0.54 -10.50
CA ALA A 10 11.57 -0.23 -11.93
C ALA A 10 11.82 1.27 -12.16
N ALA A 11 12.43 1.64 -13.29
CA ALA A 11 13.14 2.91 -13.50
C ALA A 11 12.30 4.20 -13.46
N ARG A 12 12.83 5.20 -12.73
CA ARG A 12 12.79 6.69 -12.79
C ARG A 12 11.62 7.52 -13.36
N GLU A 13 10.54 6.96 -13.88
CA GLU A 13 9.45 7.75 -14.49
C GLU A 13 8.18 7.79 -13.63
N ARG A 14 7.97 8.81 -12.79
CA ARG A 14 6.73 9.09 -12.01
C ARG A 14 5.68 7.95 -12.03
N GLN A 15 5.96 6.90 -11.27
CA GLN A 15 5.22 5.64 -11.37
C GLN A 15 4.08 5.62 -10.35
N VAL A 16 2.87 5.29 -10.80
CA VAL A 16 1.69 5.15 -9.92
C VAL A 16 1.58 3.69 -9.49
N SER A 17 1.60 3.45 -8.18
CA SER A 17 1.23 2.14 -7.63
C SER A 17 -0.28 2.00 -7.59
N VAL A 18 -0.78 0.83 -7.97
CA VAL A 18 -2.19 0.45 -7.90
C VAL A 18 -2.31 -0.80 -7.05
N VAL A 19 -3.23 -0.79 -6.09
CA VAL A 19 -3.54 -1.94 -5.23
C VAL A 19 -5.05 -2.15 -5.21
N LEU A 20 -5.49 -3.38 -5.47
CA LEU A 20 -6.88 -3.81 -5.31
C LEU A 20 -6.97 -4.81 -4.16
N TYR A 21 -7.88 -4.58 -3.22
CA TYR A 21 -8.12 -5.51 -2.11
C TYR A 21 -9.31 -6.42 -2.39
N LEU A 22 -9.13 -7.71 -2.09
CA LEU A 22 -10.12 -8.77 -2.37
C LEU A 22 -10.54 -9.54 -1.10
N ASN A 23 -10.39 -8.92 0.08
CA ASN A 23 -10.61 -9.60 1.35
C ASN A 23 -12.02 -9.34 1.90
N ALA A 24 -12.87 -10.37 1.86
CA ALA A 24 -14.21 -10.31 2.44
C ALA A 24 -14.16 -10.15 3.96
N ASP A 25 -15.12 -9.40 4.51
CA ASP A 25 -15.38 -9.25 5.95
C ASP A 25 -14.19 -8.85 6.82
N TRP A 26 -13.26 -8.04 6.28
CA TRP A 26 -12.05 -7.63 7.00
C TRP A 26 -12.36 -6.81 8.26
N GLN A 27 -11.89 -7.33 9.40
CA GLN A 27 -12.11 -6.75 10.72
C GLN A 27 -10.97 -5.83 11.13
N SER A 28 -11.26 -4.88 12.02
CA SER A 28 -10.27 -3.92 12.51
C SER A 28 -9.16 -4.56 13.33
N THR A 29 -9.39 -5.74 13.89
CA THR A 29 -8.42 -6.48 14.72
C THR A 29 -7.47 -7.34 13.89
N GLU A 30 -7.67 -7.46 12.58
CA GLU A 30 -6.89 -8.34 11.69
C GLU A 30 -5.62 -7.67 11.14
N GLY A 31 -5.43 -6.38 11.39
CA GLY A 31 -4.30 -5.59 10.90
C GLY A 31 -4.26 -5.49 9.37
N GLY A 32 -3.05 -5.56 8.79
CA GLY A 32 -2.87 -5.59 7.34
C GLY A 32 -3.08 -4.26 6.62
N GLU A 33 -3.21 -3.15 7.35
CA GLU A 33 -3.40 -1.83 6.76
C GLU A 33 -2.21 -1.42 5.89
N LEU A 34 -2.52 -0.74 4.77
CA LEU A 34 -1.54 0.05 4.04
C LEU A 34 -1.46 1.43 4.68
N CYS A 35 -0.32 1.73 5.30
CA CYS A 35 -0.01 3.03 5.87
C CYS A 35 0.72 3.88 4.83
N LEU A 36 0.18 5.05 4.50
CA LEU A 36 0.83 6.07 3.68
C LEU A 36 1.32 7.18 4.60
N TYR A 37 2.56 7.60 4.42
CA TYR A 37 3.20 8.66 5.21
C TYR A 37 3.32 9.93 4.38
N ARG A 38 3.30 11.09 5.04
CA ARG A 38 3.53 12.38 4.38
C ARG A 38 4.99 12.79 4.55
N GLY A 39 5.60 13.23 3.45
CA GLY A 39 6.98 13.70 3.44
C GLY A 39 8.01 12.56 3.42
N PRO A 40 9.29 12.89 3.29
CA PRO A 40 10.36 11.91 3.08
C PRO A 40 10.67 11.06 4.32
N THR A 41 10.29 11.53 5.51
CA THR A 41 10.51 10.83 6.79
C THR A 41 9.19 10.26 7.31
N PRO A 42 9.09 8.94 7.56
CA PRO A 42 7.88 8.30 8.06
C PRO A 42 7.70 8.55 9.57
N ALA A 43 7.47 9.80 9.94
CA ALA A 43 7.26 10.19 11.33
C ALA A 43 5.80 9.99 11.75
N HIS A 44 4.85 10.27 10.86
CA HIS A 44 3.40 10.18 11.16
C HIS A 44 2.66 9.53 10.00
N VAL A 45 1.83 8.53 10.31
CA VAL A 45 0.90 7.92 9.35
C VAL A 45 -0.11 8.98 8.95
N CYS A 46 -0.14 9.33 7.67
CA CYS A 46 -1.12 10.28 7.14
C CYS A 46 -2.45 9.58 6.87
N ILE A 47 -2.39 8.36 6.30
CA ILE A 47 -3.57 7.56 5.96
C ILE A 47 -3.27 6.09 6.25
N ALA A 48 -4.18 5.41 6.96
CA ALA A 48 -4.15 3.96 7.14
C ALA A 48 -5.38 3.35 6.45
N ILE A 49 -5.13 2.50 5.45
CA ILE A 49 -6.17 1.94 4.59
C ILE A 49 -6.35 0.47 4.90
N LYS A 50 -7.54 0.10 5.40
CA LYS A 50 -7.88 -1.30 5.66
C LYS A 50 -8.02 -2.06 4.33
N PRO A 51 -7.52 -3.31 4.24
CA PRO A 51 -7.53 -4.07 3.00
C PRO A 51 -8.89 -4.73 2.72
N ARG A 52 -9.99 -3.98 2.80
CA ARG A 52 -11.36 -4.50 2.57
C ARG A 52 -11.63 -4.77 1.10
N GLY A 53 -12.31 -5.88 0.82
CA GLY A 53 -12.77 -6.25 -0.52
C GLY A 53 -13.43 -5.09 -1.27
N GLY A 54 -13.02 -4.87 -2.52
CA GLY A 54 -13.53 -3.78 -3.38
C GLY A 54 -12.81 -2.44 -3.20
N THR A 55 -11.93 -2.32 -2.20
CA THR A 55 -11.11 -1.11 -1.98
C THR A 55 -9.98 -1.04 -3.00
N ARG A 56 -9.83 0.12 -3.64
CA ARG A 56 -8.81 0.42 -4.64
C ARG A 56 -7.95 1.57 -4.14
N VAL A 57 -6.63 1.41 -4.18
CA VAL A 57 -5.68 2.45 -3.75
C VAL A 57 -4.72 2.77 -4.87
N LEU A 58 -4.62 4.05 -5.21
CA LEU A 58 -3.67 4.57 -6.19
C LEU A 58 -2.83 5.65 -5.53
N PHE A 59 -1.50 5.59 -5.68
CA PHE A 59 -0.60 6.59 -5.12
C PHE A 59 0.70 6.71 -5.92
N ALA A 60 1.32 7.89 -5.85
CA ALA A 60 2.62 8.16 -6.47
C ALA A 60 3.72 7.43 -5.69
N SER A 61 4.21 6.32 -6.21
CA SER A 61 5.08 5.40 -5.47
C SER A 61 6.47 5.96 -5.14
N ALA A 62 6.97 6.91 -5.95
CA ALA A 62 8.27 7.54 -5.72
C ALA A 62 8.25 8.53 -4.55
N ASP A 63 7.13 9.23 -4.37
CA ASP A 63 7.02 10.36 -3.44
C ASP A 63 6.19 10.05 -2.19
N THR A 64 5.61 8.84 -2.12
CA THR A 64 4.74 8.41 -1.02
C THR A 64 5.38 7.23 -0.30
N PRO A 65 6.15 7.46 0.77
CA PRO A 65 6.58 6.39 1.65
C PRO A 65 5.36 5.64 2.17
N HIS A 66 5.45 4.32 2.19
CA HIS A 66 4.34 3.48 2.58
C HIS A 66 4.84 2.17 3.20
N ALA A 67 4.04 1.60 4.09
CA ALA A 67 4.35 0.34 4.75
C ALA A 67 3.06 -0.47 4.94
N VAL A 68 3.18 -1.79 4.97
CA VAL A 68 2.06 -2.68 5.25
C VAL A 68 2.20 -3.20 6.67
N GLN A 69 1.15 -3.01 7.48
CA GLN A 69 1.07 -3.60 8.82
C GLN A 69 0.99 -5.12 8.73
N LEU A 70 1.46 -5.80 9.77
CA LEU A 70 1.30 -7.25 9.86
C LEU A 70 -0.20 -7.59 9.89
N ALA A 71 -0.57 -8.61 9.11
CA ALA A 71 -1.90 -9.19 9.11
C ALA A 71 -1.89 -10.49 9.90
N THR A 72 -2.97 -10.78 10.61
CA THR A 72 -3.14 -12.05 11.36
C THR A 72 -3.80 -13.15 10.53
N ARG A 73 -4.18 -12.85 9.28
CA ARG A 73 -4.73 -13.81 8.31
C ARG A 73 -4.28 -13.52 6.88
N ALA A 74 -4.61 -14.41 5.96
CA ALA A 74 -4.28 -14.26 4.54
C ALA A 74 -4.86 -12.96 3.95
N ARG A 75 -4.01 -12.22 3.23
CA ARG A 75 -4.34 -10.90 2.65
C ARG A 75 -4.11 -10.92 1.14
N LEU A 76 -5.19 -10.95 0.39
CA LEU A 76 -5.23 -10.86 -1.07
C LEU A 76 -5.19 -9.39 -1.50
N SER A 77 -4.12 -9.03 -2.19
CA SER A 77 -3.93 -7.68 -2.71
C SER A 77 -3.15 -7.67 -4.04
N PRO A 78 -3.77 -8.04 -5.16
CA PRO A 78 -3.17 -7.81 -6.46
C PRO A 78 -2.70 -6.36 -6.59
N SER A 79 -1.44 -6.20 -6.97
CA SER A 79 -0.80 -4.89 -7.08
C SER A 79 0.01 -4.78 -8.36
N GLY A 80 0.14 -3.56 -8.85
CA GLY A 80 0.84 -3.26 -10.08
C GLY A 80 1.35 -1.83 -10.09
N ARG A 81 2.15 -1.55 -11.12
CA ARG A 81 2.78 -0.25 -11.34
C ARG A 81 2.37 0.23 -12.72
N LEU A 82 1.77 1.42 -12.77
CA LEU A 82 1.50 2.11 -14.02
C LEU A 82 2.69 3.01 -14.33
N CYS A 83 3.33 2.73 -15.46
CA CYS A 83 4.38 3.57 -16.03
C CYS A 83 3.80 4.34 -17.20
N ARG A 84 4.24 5.59 -17.39
CA ARG A 84 3.95 6.30 -18.64
C ARG A 84 4.63 5.53 -19.78
N ARG A 85 3.95 5.37 -20.92
CA ARG A 85 4.65 4.95 -22.14
C ARG A 85 5.31 6.20 -22.73
N ALA A 86 6.61 6.09 -23.03
CA ALA A 86 7.36 7.10 -23.77
C ALA A 86 6.79 7.28 -25.17
#